data_AF-A0A449IPZ5-F1
#
_entry.id   AF-A0A449IPZ5-F1
#
_cell.length_a   1.000
_cell.length_b   1.000
_cell.length_c   1.000
_cell.angle_alpha   90.00
_cell.angle_beta   90.00
_cell.angle_gamma   90.00
#
_symmetry.space_group_name_H-M   'P 1'
#
loop_
_entity.id
_entity.type
_entity.pdbx_description
1 polymer ?
#
loop_
_entity_poly.entity_id
_entity_poly.type
_entity_poly.pdbx_seq_one_letter_code
_entity_poly.pdbx_strand_id
1 'polypeptide(L)'
;MLKMCVIHDLGEAISGDIPAVNKDSFPNKSEQERSDLILLTNTLDESLKAEILALWDDYENALSPEAVAVKALDKLETMLQHNQGKNPPDFDYEFNLAYGKKYTDAAPLFEALRNIIDEETKANMLLNPK
;
A
#
# COMPACT_ATOMS: atom_id res chain seq x y z
N MET A 1 8.59 -8.36 -9.71
CA MET A 1 7.21 -7.91 -9.43
C MET A 1 6.42 -8.89 -8.57
N LEU A 2 5.93 -10.05 -9.05
CA LEU A 2 4.99 -10.89 -8.28
C LEU A 2 5.49 -11.30 -6.87
N LYS A 3 6.78 -11.66 -6.71
CA LYS A 3 7.35 -11.94 -5.38
C LYS A 3 7.21 -10.75 -4.43
N MET A 4 7.43 -9.54 -4.93
CA MET A 4 7.32 -8.31 -4.16
C MET A 4 5.88 -8.05 -3.69
N CYS A 5 4.87 -8.31 -4.54
CA CYS A 5 3.46 -8.25 -4.13
C CYS A 5 3.16 -9.17 -2.94
N VAL A 6 3.78 -10.35 -2.89
CA VAL A 6 3.59 -11.30 -1.78
C VAL A 6 4.35 -10.88 -0.52
N ILE A 7 5.49 -10.19 -0.67
CA ILE A 7 6.42 -9.88 0.42
C ILE A 7 6.16 -8.51 1.07
N HIS A 8 5.61 -7.54 0.35
CA HIS A 8 5.66 -6.13 0.77
C HIS A 8 5.08 -5.86 2.17
N ASP A 9 3.96 -6.48 2.54
CA ASP A 9 3.34 -6.34 3.87
C ASP A 9 3.66 -7.50 4.82
N LEU A 10 4.61 -8.37 4.47
CA LEU A 10 4.84 -9.60 5.24
C LEU A 10 5.31 -9.33 6.68
N GLY A 11 5.98 -8.19 6.92
CA GLY A 11 6.36 -7.74 8.27
C GLY A 11 5.16 -7.43 9.18
N GLU A 12 4.04 -6.98 8.60
CA GLU A 12 2.82 -6.64 9.35
C GLU A 12 2.19 -7.87 10.04
N ALA A 13 2.60 -9.10 9.69
CA ALA A 13 2.20 -10.31 10.42
C ALA A 13 2.64 -10.32 11.89
N ILE A 14 3.65 -9.52 12.28
CA ILE A 14 4.16 -9.43 13.65
C ILE A 14 3.48 -8.29 14.43
N SER A 15 3.55 -7.05 13.91
CA SER A 15 3.05 -5.86 14.62
C SER A 15 1.65 -5.40 14.20
N GLY A 16 1.06 -6.01 13.16
CA GLY A 16 -0.22 -5.62 12.57
C GLY A 16 -0.10 -4.48 11.55
N ASP A 17 -1.15 -4.32 10.74
CA ASP A 17 -1.28 -3.19 9.81
C ASP A 17 -1.59 -1.89 10.56
N ILE A 18 -1.08 -0.79 10.01
CA ILE A 18 -1.36 0.57 10.45
C ILE A 18 -2.18 1.27 9.35
N PRO A 19 -3.45 1.59 9.63
CA PRO A 19 -4.32 2.24 8.66
C PRO A 19 -3.70 3.51 8.08
N ALA A 20 -3.90 3.74 6.78
CA ALA A 20 -3.31 4.88 6.07
C ALA A 20 -3.63 6.24 6.71
N VAL A 21 -4.83 6.39 7.28
CA VAL A 21 -5.28 7.63 7.96
C VAL A 21 -4.56 7.88 9.29
N ASN A 22 -3.93 6.86 9.88
CA ASN A 22 -3.20 6.94 11.13
C ASN A 22 -1.69 7.09 10.94
N LYS A 23 -1.18 7.08 9.69
CA LYS A 23 0.26 6.97 9.40
C LYS A 23 1.12 8.02 10.12
N ASP A 24 0.64 9.25 10.25
CA ASP A 24 1.38 10.34 10.90
C ASP A 24 1.59 10.12 12.41
N SER A 25 0.81 9.21 13.03
CA SER A 25 0.98 8.82 14.43
C SER A 25 2.11 7.80 14.62
N PHE A 26 2.66 7.24 13.55
CA PHE A 26 3.65 6.16 13.56
C PHE A 26 4.87 6.48 12.68
N PRO A 27 5.70 7.47 13.08
CA PRO A 27 6.83 7.92 12.26
C PRO A 27 7.89 6.83 12.01
N ASN A 28 7.97 5.82 12.89
CA ASN A 28 8.94 4.72 12.80
C ASN A 28 8.35 3.45 12.17
N LYS A 29 7.18 3.52 11.50
CA LYS A 29 6.49 2.35 10.90
C LYS A 29 7.45 1.52 10.03
N SER A 30 8.16 2.16 9.11
CA SER A 30 9.06 1.49 8.17
C SER A 30 10.21 0.74 8.87
N GLU A 31 10.81 1.34 9.91
CA GLU A 31 11.87 0.68 10.69
C GLU A 31 11.35 -0.52 11.49
N GLN A 32 10.13 -0.40 12.02
CA GLN A 32 9.45 -1.48 12.73
C GLN A 32 9.15 -2.65 11.78
N GLU A 33 8.52 -2.40 10.64
CA GLU A 33 8.19 -3.43 9.65
C GLU A 33 9.44 -4.14 9.12
N ARG A 34 10.52 -3.39 8.88
CA ARG A 34 11.80 -3.99 8.50
C ARG A 34 12.35 -4.92 9.58
N SER A 35 12.26 -4.50 10.84
CA SER A 35 12.69 -5.31 11.99
C SER A 35 11.84 -6.56 12.16
N ASP A 36 10.53 -6.44 11.95
CA ASP A 36 9.57 -7.54 11.99
C ASP A 36 9.82 -8.56 10.87
N LEU A 37 10.13 -8.08 9.66
CA LEU A 37 10.49 -8.95 8.55
C LEU A 37 11.81 -9.69 8.81
N ILE A 38 12.80 -9.05 9.45
CA ILE A 38 14.05 -9.71 9.89
C ILE A 38 13.74 -10.82 10.91
N LEU A 39 12.85 -10.55 11.87
CA LEU A 39 12.43 -11.53 12.87
C LEU A 39 11.72 -12.72 12.21
N LEU A 40 10.75 -12.44 11.34
CA LEU A 40 9.94 -13.46 10.65
C LEU A 40 10.79 -14.38 9.76
N THR A 41 11.85 -13.84 9.15
CA THR A 41 12.74 -14.57 8.23
C THR A 41 13.95 -15.20 8.93
N ASN A 42 14.05 -15.12 10.25
CA ASN A 42 15.28 -15.47 10.98
C ASN A 42 15.65 -16.97 10.93
N THR A 43 14.72 -17.85 10.62
CA THR A 43 14.97 -19.29 10.50
C THR A 43 15.25 -19.75 9.07
N LEU A 44 15.22 -18.83 8.09
CA LEU A 44 15.49 -19.14 6.69
C LEU A 44 16.99 -19.18 6.42
N ASP A 45 17.38 -19.87 5.35
CA ASP A 45 18.74 -19.82 4.84
C ASP A 45 19.12 -18.37 4.47
N GLU A 46 20.39 -18.02 4.69
CA GLU A 46 20.89 -16.64 4.54
C GLU A 46 20.61 -16.05 3.14
N SER A 47 20.73 -16.86 2.09
CA SER A 47 20.46 -16.42 0.72
C SER A 47 19.00 -16.05 0.50
N LEU A 48 18.06 -16.82 1.07
CA LEU A 48 16.62 -16.57 0.93
C LEU A 48 16.20 -15.38 1.79
N LYS A 49 16.72 -15.27 3.01
CA LYS A 49 16.54 -14.10 3.87
C LYS A 49 17.00 -12.82 3.17
N ALA A 50 18.20 -12.84 2.57
CA ALA A 50 18.74 -11.71 1.85
C ALA A 50 17.87 -11.32 0.62
N GLU A 51 17.36 -12.30 -0.14
CA GLU A 51 16.45 -12.02 -1.27
C GLU A 51 15.16 -11.33 -0.80
N ILE A 52 14.54 -11.83 0.26
CA ILE A 52 13.29 -11.27 0.80
C ILE A 52 13.51 -9.84 1.28
N LEU A 53 14.56 -9.59 2.06
CA LEU A 53 14.88 -8.25 2.55
C LEU A 53 15.19 -7.29 1.42
N ALA A 54 15.91 -7.72 0.38
CA ALA A 54 16.21 -6.88 -0.77
C ALA A 54 14.94 -6.50 -1.56
N LEU A 55 13.99 -7.43 -1.73
CA LEU A 55 12.71 -7.15 -2.39
C LEU A 55 11.84 -6.19 -1.58
N TRP A 56 11.82 -6.35 -0.25
CA TRP A 56 11.11 -5.43 0.64
C TRP A 56 11.75 -4.04 0.65
N ASP A 57 13.08 -3.96 0.75
CA ASP A 57 13.83 -2.69 0.73
C ASP A 57 13.61 -1.94 -0.62
N ASP A 58 13.54 -2.66 -1.74
CA ASP A 58 13.21 -2.09 -3.06
C ASP A 58 11.77 -1.56 -3.11
N TYR A 59 10.78 -2.33 -2.65
CA TYR A 59 9.39 -1.87 -2.55
C TYR A 59 9.26 -0.62 -1.67
N GLU A 60 9.89 -0.66 -0.49
CA GLU A 60 9.70 0.40 0.49
C GLU A 60 10.26 1.73 0.00
N ASN A 61 11.39 1.68 -0.71
CA ASN A 61 12.02 2.86 -1.28
C ASN A 61 11.55 3.19 -2.71
N ALA A 62 10.73 2.33 -3.32
CA ALA A 62 10.25 2.47 -4.70
C ALA A 62 11.39 2.68 -5.72
N LEU A 63 12.45 1.86 -5.65
CA LEU A 63 13.68 2.09 -6.43
C LEU A 63 13.56 1.56 -7.87
N SER A 64 13.03 0.34 -8.04
CA SER A 64 12.86 -0.27 -9.35
C SER A 64 11.53 0.12 -10.02
N PRO A 65 11.42 0.01 -11.36
CA PRO A 65 10.15 0.15 -12.06
C PRO A 65 9.08 -0.82 -11.53
N GLU A 66 9.48 -2.04 -11.16
CA GLU A 66 8.61 -3.02 -10.51
C GLU A 66 8.13 -2.54 -9.14
N ALA A 67 8.99 -1.97 -8.31
CA ALA A 67 8.61 -1.43 -7.00
C ALA A 67 7.63 -0.26 -7.12
N VAL A 68 7.89 0.67 -8.05
CA VAL A 68 6.96 1.77 -8.37
C VAL A 68 5.60 1.20 -8.82
N ALA A 69 5.60 0.19 -9.68
CA ALA A 69 4.38 -0.45 -10.15
C ALA A 69 3.60 -1.15 -9.02
N VAL A 70 4.27 -1.92 -8.16
CA VAL A 70 3.62 -2.61 -7.03
C VAL A 70 3.06 -1.59 -6.05
N LYS A 71 3.80 -0.50 -5.75
CA LYS A 71 3.33 0.54 -4.84
C LYS A 71 2.15 1.33 -5.42
N ALA A 72 2.11 1.58 -6.71
CA ALA A 72 0.93 2.17 -7.36
C ALA A 72 -0.29 1.24 -7.29
N LEU A 73 -0.10 -0.04 -7.61
CA LEU A 73 -1.17 -1.04 -7.59
C LEU A 73 -1.73 -1.28 -6.20
N ASP A 74 -0.89 -1.36 -5.17
CA ASP A 74 -1.29 -1.46 -3.76
C ASP A 74 -2.26 -0.32 -3.37
N LYS A 75 -1.93 0.93 -3.72
CA LYS A 75 -2.81 2.08 -3.43
C LYS A 75 -4.11 2.03 -4.23
N LEU A 76 -4.05 1.67 -5.52
CA LEU A 76 -5.24 1.52 -6.37
C LEU A 76 -6.17 0.44 -5.83
N GLU A 77 -5.63 -0.68 -5.37
CA GLU A 77 -6.35 -1.80 -4.81
C GLU A 77 -7.12 -1.38 -3.54
N THR A 78 -6.46 -0.68 -2.61
CA THR A 78 -7.11 -0.15 -1.40
C THR A 78 -8.32 0.72 -1.76
N MET A 79 -8.17 1.65 -2.70
CA MET A 79 -9.25 2.56 -3.10
C MET A 79 -10.39 1.83 -3.82
N LEU A 80 -10.07 0.85 -4.65
CA LEU A 80 -11.06 0.01 -5.31
C LEU A 80 -11.88 -0.77 -4.28
N GLN A 81 -11.23 -1.37 -3.27
CA GLN A 81 -11.91 -2.04 -2.17
C GLN A 81 -12.81 -1.07 -1.40
N HIS A 82 -12.36 0.15 -1.12
CA HIS A 82 -13.20 1.16 -0.47
C HIS A 82 -14.44 1.52 -1.29
N ASN A 83 -14.37 1.53 -2.62
CA ASN A 83 -15.54 1.82 -3.45
C ASN A 83 -16.56 0.68 -3.49
N GLN A 84 -16.08 -0.56 -3.45
CA GLN A 84 -16.93 -1.76 -3.58
C GLN A 84 -17.37 -2.33 -2.21
N GLY A 85 -16.68 -1.94 -1.15
CA GLY A 85 -16.87 -2.42 0.20
C GLY A 85 -18.08 -1.80 0.90
N LYS A 86 -18.47 -2.44 2.01
CA LYS A 86 -19.45 -1.87 2.95
C LYS A 86 -18.72 -1.06 4.00
N ASN A 87 -18.61 0.23 3.76
CA ASN A 87 -17.93 1.14 4.66
C ASN A 87 -18.84 1.59 5.81
N PRO A 88 -18.27 1.99 6.96
CA PRO A 88 -19.04 2.61 8.03
C PRO A 88 -19.63 3.96 7.58
N PRO A 89 -20.70 4.45 8.25
CA PRO A 89 -21.38 5.69 7.86
C PRO A 89 -20.48 6.94 7.85
N ASP A 90 -19.41 6.96 8.64
CA ASP A 90 -18.47 8.06 8.79
C ASP A 90 -17.20 7.91 7.94
N PHE A 91 -17.21 6.99 6.97
CA PHE A 91 -16.06 6.74 6.11
C PHE A 91 -15.65 7.96 5.26
N ASP A 92 -14.35 8.25 5.22
CA ASP A 92 -13.82 9.41 4.53
C ASP A 92 -13.42 9.11 3.08
N TYR A 93 -14.40 9.16 2.17
CA TYR A 93 -14.12 9.03 0.72
C TYR A 93 -13.21 10.14 0.17
N GLU A 94 -13.20 11.33 0.78
CA GLU A 94 -12.39 12.45 0.31
C GLU A 94 -10.89 12.18 0.50
N PHE A 95 -10.53 11.50 1.60
CA PHE A 95 -9.15 11.06 1.84
C PHE A 95 -8.59 10.24 0.67
N ASN A 96 -9.40 9.34 0.10
CA ASN A 96 -8.97 8.49 -1.02
C ASN A 96 -8.52 9.32 -2.22
N LEU A 97 -9.13 10.48 -2.50
CA LEU A 97 -8.82 11.32 -3.68
C LEU A 97 -7.40 11.92 -3.67
N ALA A 98 -6.76 12.00 -2.50
CA ALA A 98 -5.36 12.41 -2.37
C ALA A 98 -4.42 11.24 -2.05
N TYR A 99 -4.92 10.22 -1.36
CA TYR A 99 -4.15 9.04 -0.95
C TYR A 99 -3.48 8.35 -2.14
N GLY A 100 -2.20 8.00 -2.03
CA GLY A 100 -1.49 7.22 -3.04
C GLY A 100 -1.14 7.96 -4.33
N LYS A 101 -1.54 9.22 -4.51
CA LYS A 101 -1.34 9.99 -5.75
C LYS A 101 0.12 10.06 -6.18
N LYS A 102 1.04 10.24 -5.23
CA LYS A 102 2.50 10.20 -5.44
C LYS A 102 2.96 8.98 -6.27
N TYR A 103 2.35 7.81 -6.07
CA TYR A 103 2.73 6.57 -6.74
C TYR A 103 1.88 6.32 -7.99
N THR A 104 0.58 6.66 -7.96
CA THR A 104 -0.30 6.45 -9.11
C THR A 104 -0.03 7.45 -10.25
N ASP A 105 0.54 8.61 -9.98
CA ASP A 105 0.99 9.56 -11.01
C ASP A 105 2.32 9.13 -11.68
N ALA A 106 2.99 8.09 -11.17
CA ALA A 106 4.34 7.75 -11.62
C ALA A 106 4.40 7.22 -13.06
N ALA A 107 3.28 6.74 -13.61
CA ALA A 107 3.18 6.32 -15.00
C ALA A 107 1.78 6.54 -15.57
N PRO A 108 1.64 6.84 -16.88
CA PRO A 108 0.33 7.10 -17.51
C PRO A 108 -0.70 5.98 -17.34
N LEU A 109 -0.25 4.73 -17.25
CA LEU A 109 -1.14 3.59 -17.00
C LEU A 109 -1.82 3.68 -15.64
N PHE A 110 -1.05 3.97 -14.58
CA PHE A 110 -1.59 4.04 -13.22
C PHE A 110 -2.46 5.28 -13.03
N GLU A 111 -2.11 6.39 -13.68
CA GLU A 111 -2.95 7.59 -13.71
C GLU A 111 -4.29 7.32 -14.40
N ALA A 112 -4.29 6.60 -15.52
CA ALA A 112 -5.52 6.21 -16.22
C ALA A 112 -6.41 5.31 -15.35
N LEU A 113 -5.83 4.30 -14.69
CA LEU A 113 -6.56 3.43 -13.76
C LEU A 113 -7.11 4.23 -12.56
N ARG A 114 -6.28 5.12 -12.03
CA ARG A 114 -6.63 6.00 -10.92
C ARG A 114 -7.86 6.85 -11.23
N ASN A 115 -7.88 7.48 -12.40
CA ASN A 115 -8.99 8.34 -12.81
C ASN A 115 -10.32 7.57 -12.84
N ILE A 116 -10.33 6.29 -13.25
CA ILE A 116 -11.53 5.46 -13.22
C ILE A 116 -12.03 5.27 -11.78
N ILE A 117 -11.13 4.94 -10.86
CA ILE A 117 -11.44 4.73 -9.44
C ILE A 117 -11.87 6.05 -8.78
N ASP A 118 -11.26 7.18 -9.13
CA ASP A 118 -11.63 8.49 -8.58
C ASP A 118 -13.04 8.92 -8.98
N GLU A 119 -13.50 8.62 -10.20
CA GLU A 119 -14.88 8.91 -10.60
C GLU A 119 -15.90 8.12 -9.77
N GLU A 120 -15.63 6.84 -9.51
CA GLU A 120 -16.46 6.02 -8.62
C GLU A 120 -16.38 6.52 -7.16
N THR A 121 -15.20 6.93 -6.71
CA THR A 121 -14.98 7.50 -5.36
C THR A 121 -15.82 8.77 -5.17
N LYS A 122 -15.83 9.67 -6.16
CA LYS A 122 -16.64 10.89 -6.13
C LYS A 122 -18.14 10.59 -6.12
N ALA A 123 -18.58 9.60 -6.89
CA ALA A 123 -19.98 9.17 -6.88
C ALA A 123 -20.40 8.63 -5.51
N ASN A 124 -19.58 7.77 -4.90
CA ASN A 124 -19.82 7.23 -3.55
C ASN A 124 -19.84 8.33 -2.48
N MET A 125 -18.95 9.33 -2.58
CA MET A 125 -18.93 10.48 -1.67
C MET A 125 -20.23 11.29 -1.72
N LEU A 126 -20.82 11.47 -2.91
CA LEU A 126 -22.09 12.17 -3.06
C LEU A 126 -23.29 11.37 -2.51
N LEU A 127 -23.23 10.04 -2.59
CA LEU A 127 -24.25 9.14 -2.05
C LEU A 127 -24.16 8.99 -0.53
N ASN A 128 -22.98 9.24 0.06
CA ASN A 128 -22.68 9.09 1.48
C ASN A 128 -22.07 10.40 2.04
N PRO A 129 -22.86 11.49 2.12
CA PRO A 129 -22.38 12.74 2.69
C PRO A 129 -22.08 12.57 4.19
N LYS A 130 -20.99 13.21 4.65
CA LYS A 130 -20.61 13.28 6.07
C LYS A 130 -21.66 13.99 6.93
#